data_AF-A0A2D5Z6Q1-F1
#
_entry.id   AF-A0A2D5Z6Q1-F1
#
_cell.length_a   1.000
_cell.length_b   1.000
_cell.length_c   1.000
_cell.angle_alpha   90.00
_cell.angle_beta   90.00
_cell.angle_gamma   90.00
#
_symmetry.space_group_name_H-M   'P 1'
#
loop_
_entity.id
_entity.type
_entity.pdbx_description
1 polymer ?
#
loop_
_entity_poly.entity_id
_entity_poly.type
_entity_poly.pdbx_seq_one_letter_code
_entity_poly.pdbx_strand_id
1 'polypeptide(L)'
;MAMAGPAEQTEVVQGGSPETASQRHALPVTRQSVTHKFQIMGHEGYLTIGLFDDGRPGEIFVKMSKEGSTLSGMVQAFTRAFSLALQYGLPLDEAVKRFKGMRFEPMGLTSNPDIPEALSIIDYVARFLEIHFCKATARA
;
A
#
# COMPACT_ATOMS: atom_id res chain seq x y z
N MET A 1 -28.25 9.06 -48.22
CA MET A 1 -27.58 10.38 -48.11
C MET A 1 -27.25 10.60 -46.64
N ALA A 2 -25.95 10.71 -46.35
CA ALA A 2 -25.41 10.83 -45.00
C ALA A 2 -25.67 12.22 -44.41
N MET A 3 -26.12 12.26 -43.16
CA MET A 3 -26.14 13.48 -42.35
C MET A 3 -24.92 13.44 -41.42
N ALA A 4 -23.91 14.22 -41.74
CA ALA A 4 -22.75 14.45 -40.89
C ALA A 4 -23.18 15.30 -39.68
N GLY A 5 -23.01 14.76 -38.48
CA GLY A 5 -23.14 15.50 -37.23
C GLY A 5 -21.95 16.45 -37.00
N PRO A 6 -22.13 17.56 -36.28
CA PRO A 6 -21.10 18.56 -36.07
C PRO A 6 -19.98 18.00 -35.16
N ALA A 7 -18.75 18.40 -35.48
CA ALA A 7 -17.54 18.02 -34.76
C ALA A 7 -17.57 18.58 -33.32
N GLU A 8 -17.48 17.68 -32.35
CA GLU A 8 -17.28 18.01 -30.94
C GLU A 8 -15.83 18.49 -30.76
N GLN A 9 -15.67 19.78 -30.47
CA GLN A 9 -14.39 20.41 -30.20
C GLN A 9 -13.87 19.90 -28.86
N THR A 10 -12.83 19.07 -28.91
CA THR A 10 -12.13 18.63 -27.70
C THR A 10 -11.26 19.78 -27.21
N GLU A 11 -11.71 20.41 -26.13
CA GLU A 11 -11.01 21.48 -25.43
C GLU A 11 -9.67 20.94 -24.90
N VAL A 12 -8.57 21.46 -25.45
CA VAL A 12 -7.22 21.09 -25.05
C VAL A 12 -6.95 21.74 -23.70
N VAL A 13 -6.99 20.97 -22.62
CA VAL A 13 -6.60 21.46 -21.29
C VAL A 13 -5.08 21.65 -21.27
N GLN A 14 -4.63 22.86 -21.59
CA GLN A 14 -3.28 23.33 -21.29
C GLN A 14 -3.25 23.88 -19.86
N GLY A 15 -2.34 23.35 -19.03
CA GLY A 15 -1.96 24.06 -17.81
C GLY A 15 -1.57 23.16 -16.64
N GLY A 16 -0.33 22.69 -16.64
CA GLY A 16 0.36 22.24 -15.43
C GLY A 16 1.84 22.51 -15.61
N SER A 17 2.35 23.58 -14.99
CA SER A 17 3.79 23.83 -14.87
C SER A 17 4.48 22.59 -14.29
N PRO A 18 5.77 22.32 -14.58
CA PRO A 18 6.50 21.27 -13.88
C PRO A 18 6.69 21.71 -12.43
N GLU A 19 5.65 21.54 -11.61
CA GLU A 19 5.78 21.56 -10.16
C GLU A 19 6.88 20.56 -9.85
N THR A 20 7.95 21.05 -9.21
CA THR A 20 9.08 20.26 -8.72
C THR A 20 8.58 18.91 -8.22
N ALA A 21 8.74 17.86 -9.04
CA ALA A 21 8.37 16.53 -8.64
C ALA A 21 9.05 16.28 -7.30
N SER A 22 8.25 16.05 -6.25
CA SER A 22 8.73 15.73 -4.91
C SER A 22 9.91 14.78 -5.05
N GLN A 23 11.11 15.21 -4.66
CA GLN A 23 12.30 14.38 -4.89
C GLN A 23 12.11 13.09 -4.09
N ARG A 24 12.21 11.94 -4.76
CA ARG A 24 12.05 10.64 -4.13
C ARG A 24 13.03 10.53 -2.96
N HIS A 25 12.50 10.35 -1.76
CA HIS A 25 13.30 10.03 -0.58
C HIS A 25 13.56 8.52 -0.58
N ALA A 26 14.65 8.11 -1.22
CA ALA A 26 15.06 6.72 -1.24
C ALA A 26 15.59 6.29 0.13
N LEU A 27 15.32 5.04 0.51
CA LEU A 27 15.84 4.47 1.75
C LEU A 27 17.33 4.10 1.59
N PRO A 28 18.11 4.09 2.69
CA PRO A 28 19.50 3.65 2.67
C PRO A 28 19.67 2.21 2.17
N VAL A 29 20.84 1.89 1.61
CA VAL A 29 21.16 0.53 1.11
C VAL A 29 20.97 -0.51 2.22
N THR A 30 21.47 -0.20 3.42
CA THR A 30 21.30 -1.00 4.64
C THR A 30 20.35 -0.25 5.58
N ARG A 31 19.26 -0.90 5.99
CA ARG A 31 18.20 -0.28 6.78
C ARG A 31 17.59 -1.28 7.76
N GLN A 32 16.92 -0.78 8.78
CA GLN A 32 16.14 -1.63 9.68
C GLN A 32 14.86 -2.11 9.00
N SER A 33 14.41 -3.33 9.35
CA SER A 33 13.13 -3.83 8.89
C SER A 33 12.42 -4.66 9.97
N VAL A 34 11.09 -4.64 9.92
CA VAL A 34 10.23 -5.48 10.75
C VAL A 34 9.62 -6.53 9.84
N THR A 35 9.73 -7.80 10.21
CA THR A 35 9.06 -8.90 9.49
C THR A 35 8.08 -9.59 10.41
N HIS A 36 6.84 -9.72 9.94
CA HIS A 36 5.73 -10.34 10.64
C HIS A 36 5.14 -11.46 9.81
N LYS A 37 5.08 -12.67 10.39
CA LYS A 37 4.36 -13.79 9.80
C LYS A 37 2.89 -13.67 10.18
N PHE A 38 2.00 -13.81 9.20
CA PHE A 38 0.57 -13.81 9.41
C PHE A 38 -0.11 -14.95 8.65
N GLN A 39 -1.36 -15.21 8.98
CA GLN A 39 -2.22 -16.13 8.28
C GLN A 39 -3.62 -15.52 8.22
N ILE A 40 -4.31 -15.59 7.08
CA ILE A 40 -5.71 -15.16 6.91
C ILE A 40 -6.46 -16.35 6.31
N MET A 41 -7.46 -16.91 7.02
CA MET A 41 -8.24 -18.07 6.57
C MET A 41 -7.39 -19.25 6.02
N GLY A 42 -6.28 -19.58 6.70
CA GLY A 42 -5.41 -20.67 6.24
C GLY A 42 -4.32 -20.26 5.25
N HIS A 43 -4.42 -19.07 4.65
CA HIS A 43 -3.45 -18.53 3.73
C HIS A 43 -2.31 -17.84 4.51
N GLU A 44 -1.14 -18.47 4.53
CA GLU A 44 0.03 -17.91 5.21
C GLU A 44 0.71 -16.82 4.38
N GLY A 45 1.21 -15.79 5.06
CA GLY A 45 1.95 -14.70 4.44
C GLY A 45 3.02 -14.12 5.36
N TYR A 46 3.94 -13.37 4.74
CA TYR A 46 4.96 -12.60 5.42
C TYR A 46 4.83 -11.14 5.00
N LEU A 47 4.70 -10.26 5.99
CA LEU A 47 4.73 -8.81 5.83
C LEU A 47 6.10 -8.33 6.29
N THR A 48 6.85 -7.68 5.40
CA THR A 48 8.13 -7.05 5.72
C THR A 48 8.03 -5.56 5.48
N ILE A 49 8.41 -4.77 6.48
CA ILE A 49 8.37 -3.30 6.44
C ILE A 49 9.78 -2.78 6.61
N GLY A 50 10.31 -2.10 5.59
CA GLY A 50 11.57 -1.38 5.65
C GLY A 50 11.38 0.01 6.22
N LEU A 51 12.26 0.41 7.13
CA LEU A 51 12.17 1.68 7.84
C LEU A 51 13.19 2.69 7.32
N PHE A 52 12.81 3.96 7.35
CA PHE A 52 13.76 5.08 7.35
C PHE A 52 14.50 5.15 8.69
N ASP A 53 15.58 5.93 8.75
CA ASP A 53 16.39 6.12 9.95
C ASP A 53 15.60 6.77 11.11
N ASP A 54 14.52 7.48 10.79
CA ASP A 54 13.58 8.06 11.76
C ASP A 54 12.49 7.08 12.25
N GLY A 55 12.55 5.82 11.81
CA GLY A 55 11.62 4.76 12.19
C GLY A 55 10.31 4.76 11.39
N ARG A 56 10.10 5.71 10.45
CA ARG A 56 8.91 5.69 9.59
C ARG A 56 8.98 4.56 8.57
N PRO A 57 7.84 3.91 8.21
CA PRO A 57 7.78 2.98 7.09
C PRO A 57 8.12 3.66 5.77
N GLY A 58 9.03 3.07 5.00
CA GLY A 58 9.39 3.53 3.66
C GLY A 58 9.29 2.46 2.57
N GLU A 59 9.26 1.20 2.96
CA GLU A 59 8.99 0.08 2.06
C GLU A 59 8.11 -0.96 2.71
N ILE A 60 7.26 -1.57 1.91
CA ILE A 60 6.35 -2.63 2.31
C ILE A 60 6.47 -3.75 1.27
N PHE A 61 6.64 -4.97 1.77
CA PHE A 61 6.66 -6.18 0.98
C PHE A 61 5.70 -7.18 1.59
N VAL A 62 4.91 -7.82 0.75
CA VAL A 62 4.08 -8.95 1.17
C VAL A 62 4.38 -10.13 0.28
N LYS A 63 4.65 -11.27 0.92
CA LYS A 63 4.82 -12.56 0.26
C LYS A 63 3.77 -13.52 0.79
N MET A 64 2.90 -14.01 -0.09
CA MET A 64 1.94 -15.06 0.22
C MET A 64 2.54 -16.43 -0.07
N SER A 65 2.26 -17.40 0.79
CA SER A 65 2.64 -18.81 0.60
C SER A 65 1.52 -19.54 -0.10
N LYS A 66 1.86 -20.35 -1.11
CA LYS A 66 0.92 -21.27 -1.80
C LYS A 66 -0.27 -20.61 -2.52
N GLU A 67 -0.27 -19.29 -2.66
CA GLU A 67 -1.26 -18.57 -3.46
C GLU A 67 -0.93 -18.62 -4.95
N GLY A 68 -1.97 -18.57 -5.78
CA GLY A 68 -1.84 -18.47 -7.23
C GLY A 68 -0.95 -17.29 -7.65
N SER A 69 -0.27 -17.44 -8.78
CA SER A 69 0.67 -16.42 -9.31
C SER A 69 0.00 -15.07 -9.54
N THR A 70 -1.28 -15.05 -9.91
CA THR A 70 -2.05 -13.82 -10.12
C THR A 70 -2.22 -13.02 -8.83
N LEU A 71 -2.72 -13.62 -7.76
CA LEU A 71 -2.91 -12.92 -6.49
C LEU A 71 -1.56 -12.48 -5.90
N SER A 72 -0.59 -13.41 -5.86
CA SER A 72 0.76 -13.11 -5.37
C SER A 72 1.42 -11.98 -6.16
N GLY A 73 1.24 -11.95 -7.48
CA GLY A 73 1.75 -10.90 -8.36
C GLY A 73 1.08 -9.56 -8.11
N MET A 74 -0.25 -9.53 -8.00
CA MET A 74 -1.02 -8.31 -7.71
C MET A 74 -0.65 -7.72 -6.36
N VAL A 75 -0.53 -8.54 -5.32
CA VAL A 75 -0.12 -8.09 -3.98
C VAL A 75 1.30 -7.52 -4.02
N GLN A 76 2.24 -8.19 -4.68
CA GLN A 76 3.61 -7.68 -4.82
C GLN A 76 3.67 -6.38 -5.64
N ALA A 77 2.87 -6.26 -6.70
CA ALA A 77 2.80 -5.05 -7.50
C ALA A 77 2.23 -3.89 -6.67
N PHE A 78 1.17 -4.14 -5.91
CA PHE A 78 0.59 -3.17 -4.99
C PHE A 78 1.61 -2.71 -3.94
N THR A 79 2.29 -3.63 -3.25
CA THR A 79 3.19 -3.23 -2.16
C THR A 79 4.42 -2.49 -2.68
N ARG A 80 4.89 -2.80 -3.91
CA ARG A 80 5.93 -2.00 -4.58
C ARG A 80 5.45 -0.59 -4.92
N ALA A 81 4.25 -0.46 -5.48
CA ALA A 81 3.66 0.85 -5.78
C ALA A 81 3.44 1.67 -4.50
N PHE A 82 2.96 1.03 -3.44
CA PHE A 82 2.76 1.68 -2.15
C PHE A 82 4.09 2.12 -1.52
N SER A 83 5.13 1.28 -1.58
CA SER A 83 6.49 1.66 -1.17
C SER A 83 6.98 2.90 -1.90
N LEU A 84 6.76 2.96 -3.21
CA LEU A 84 7.14 4.12 -4.01
C LEU A 84 6.36 5.37 -3.57
N ALA A 85 5.05 5.25 -3.36
CA ALA A 85 4.22 6.35 -2.90
C ALA A 85 4.67 6.90 -1.52
N LEU A 86 5.02 6.03 -0.57
CA LEU A 86 5.59 6.43 0.72
C LEU A 86 6.90 7.22 0.54
N GLN A 87 7.77 6.78 -0.36
CA GLN A 87 9.04 7.46 -0.68
C GLN A 87 8.84 8.81 -1.38
N TYR A 88 7.69 9.05 -2.00
CA TYR A 88 7.31 10.35 -2.57
C TYR A 88 6.53 11.24 -1.60
N GLY A 89 6.30 10.78 -0.36
CA GLY A 89 5.71 11.59 0.71
C GLY A 89 4.23 11.33 0.98
N LEU A 90 3.67 10.21 0.51
CA LEU A 90 2.31 9.80 0.91
C LEU A 90 2.24 9.66 2.44
N PRO A 91 1.38 10.43 3.15
CA PRO A 91 1.21 10.29 4.58
C PRO A 91 0.64 8.91 4.95
N LEU A 92 1.28 8.23 5.89
CA LEU A 92 0.94 6.85 6.24
C LEU A 92 -0.48 6.73 6.81
N ASP A 93 -0.88 7.69 7.63
CA ASP A 93 -2.21 7.79 8.24
C ASP A 93 -3.31 7.95 7.17
N GLU A 94 -3.08 8.78 6.15
CA GLU A 94 -4.01 8.90 5.03
C GLU A 94 -4.09 7.59 4.24
N ALA A 95 -2.94 6.98 3.93
CA ALA A 95 -2.90 5.70 3.22
C ALA A 95 -3.67 4.60 3.98
N VAL A 96 -3.42 4.46 5.28
CA VAL A 96 -4.11 3.50 6.16
C VAL A 96 -5.62 3.73 6.12
N LYS A 97 -6.08 4.99 6.22
CA LYS A 97 -7.50 5.33 6.17
C LYS A 97 -8.16 4.91 4.85
N ARG A 98 -7.45 4.96 3.73
CA ARG A 98 -7.97 4.58 2.40
C ARG A 98 -8.04 3.07 2.19
N PHE A 99 -7.03 2.34 2.68
CA PHE A 99 -6.90 0.91 2.42
C PHE A 99 -7.59 0.03 3.47
N LYS A 100 -7.76 0.54 4.70
CA LYS A 100 -8.53 -0.14 5.74
C LYS A 100 -9.99 -0.27 5.31
N GLY A 101 -10.54 -1.47 5.44
CA GLY A 101 -11.91 -1.80 5.04
C GLY A 101 -12.06 -2.30 3.60
N MET A 102 -10.98 -2.35 2.81
CA MET A 102 -11.03 -2.97 1.48
C MET A 102 -11.36 -4.45 1.58
N ARG A 103 -12.28 -4.90 0.73
CA ARG A 103 -12.85 -6.25 0.75
C ARG A 103 -12.49 -7.04 -0.50
N PHE A 104 -11.78 -8.15 -0.32
CA PHE A 104 -11.53 -9.17 -1.33
C PHE A 104 -10.81 -10.38 -0.69
N GLU A 105 -10.85 -11.52 -1.36
CA GLU A 105 -10.22 -12.75 -0.86
C GLU A 105 -8.69 -12.74 -0.99
N PRO A 106 -7.96 -13.34 -0.04
CA PRO A 106 -8.44 -13.99 1.18
C PRO A 106 -8.83 -12.99 2.28
N MET A 107 -9.96 -13.28 2.94
CA MET A 107 -10.51 -12.50 4.06
C MET A 107 -11.04 -13.44 5.14
N GLY A 108 -11.04 -13.00 6.40
CA GLY A 108 -11.58 -13.71 7.54
C GLY A 108 -10.60 -13.78 8.72
N LEU A 109 -10.69 -14.85 9.51
CA LEU A 109 -9.94 -15.00 10.76
C LEU A 109 -8.43 -15.02 10.50
N THR A 110 -7.68 -14.39 11.39
CA THR A 110 -6.23 -14.31 11.30
C THR A 110 -5.53 -14.98 12.49
N SER A 111 -4.23 -15.24 12.34
CA SER A 111 -3.37 -15.71 13.44
C SER A 111 -2.90 -14.59 14.38
N ASN A 112 -3.20 -13.32 14.07
CA ASN A 112 -2.76 -12.17 14.84
C ASN A 112 -3.85 -11.77 15.87
N PRO A 113 -3.57 -11.84 17.18
CA PRO A 113 -4.55 -11.47 18.21
C PRO A 113 -4.95 -9.98 18.15
N ASP A 114 -4.09 -9.10 17.65
CA ASP A 114 -4.40 -7.67 17.51
C ASP A 114 -5.31 -7.36 16.30
N ILE A 115 -5.38 -8.30 15.35
CA ILE A 115 -6.23 -8.21 14.16
C ILE A 115 -6.96 -9.54 13.99
N PRO A 116 -7.97 -9.86 14.84
CA PRO A 116 -8.59 -11.19 14.84
C PRO A 116 -9.25 -11.57 13.50
N GLU A 117 -9.74 -10.57 12.76
CA GLU A 117 -10.38 -10.73 11.46
C GLU A 117 -9.91 -9.63 10.51
N ALA A 118 -9.63 -10.00 9.25
CA ALA A 118 -9.24 -9.11 8.18
C ALA A 118 -10.21 -9.18 7.00
N LEU A 119 -10.50 -8.04 6.38
CA LEU A 119 -11.40 -7.97 5.23
C LEU A 119 -10.70 -8.21 3.87
N SER A 120 -9.38 -8.24 3.88
CA SER A 120 -8.49 -8.64 2.79
C SER A 120 -7.04 -8.65 3.29
N ILE A 121 -6.10 -9.11 2.46
CA ILE A 121 -4.66 -8.94 2.72
C ILE A 121 -4.30 -7.46 2.90
N ILE A 122 -4.89 -6.56 2.10
CA ILE A 122 -4.56 -5.14 2.11
C ILE A 122 -5.18 -4.42 3.31
N ASP A 123 -6.39 -4.80 3.71
CA ASP A 123 -6.97 -4.38 5.00
C ASP A 123 -6.08 -4.82 6.17
N TYR A 124 -5.61 -6.07 6.16
CA TYR A 124 -4.69 -6.58 7.20
C TYR A 124 -3.42 -5.74 7.28
N VAL A 125 -2.76 -5.47 6.14
CA VAL A 125 -1.55 -4.63 6.07
C VAL A 125 -1.83 -3.22 6.60
N ALA A 126 -2.94 -2.60 6.20
CA ALA A 126 -3.32 -1.26 6.66
C ALA A 126 -3.54 -1.22 8.18
N ARG A 127 -4.23 -2.22 8.74
CA ARG A 127 -4.46 -2.33 10.19
C ARG A 127 -3.17 -2.61 10.96
N PHE A 128 -2.28 -3.42 10.42
CA PHE A 128 -0.96 -3.66 11.00
C PHE A 128 -0.16 -2.36 11.04
N LEU A 129 -0.14 -1.59 9.95
CA LEU A 129 0.52 -0.29 9.90
C LEU A 129 -0.07 0.71 10.90
N GLU A 130 -1.40 0.73 11.03
CA GLU A 130 -2.11 1.57 11.99
C GLU A 130 -1.68 1.30 13.44
N ILE A 131 -1.63 0.02 13.81
CA ILE A 131 -1.32 -0.42 15.17
C ILE A 131 0.15 -0.12 15.53
N HIS A 132 1.08 -0.38 14.60
CA HIS A 132 2.51 -0.33 14.89
C HIS A 132 3.18 1.00 14.58
N PHE A 133 2.66 1.79 13.63
CA PHE A 133 3.38 2.98 13.12
C PHE A 133 2.56 4.27 13.22
N CYS A 134 1.24 4.24 13.06
CA CYS A 134 0.44 5.47 13.14
C CYS A 134 0.31 6.00 14.58
N LYS A 135 0.29 5.12 15.59
CA LYS A 135 0.21 5.54 17.01
C LYS A 135 1.49 6.21 17.53
N ALA A 136 2.64 5.95 16.92
CA ALA A 136 3.92 6.53 17.31
C ALA A 136 4.16 7.93 16.72
N THR A 137 3.60 8.22 15.54
CA THR A 137 3.77 9.50 14.82
C THR A 137 3.14 10.71 15.55
N ALA A 138 2.26 10.50 16.54
CA ALA A 138 1.67 11.58 17.34
C ALA A 138 2.59 12.17 18.43
N ARG A 139 3.86 11.72 18.50
CA ARG A 139 4.88 12.30 19.39
C ARG A 139 6.05 12.84 18.59
N ALA A 140 5.84 13.98 17.93
CA ALA A 140 6.90 14.88 17.46
C ALA A 140 6.37 16.32 17.49
#